data_AF-A0AAU0XDJ4-F1
#
_entry.id   AF-A0AAU0XDJ4-F1
#
_cell.length_a   1.000
_cell.length_b   1.000
_cell.length_c   1.000
_cell.angle_alpha   90.00
_cell.angle_beta   90.00
_cell.angle_gamma   90.00
#
_symmetry.space_group_name_H-M   'P 1'
#
loop_
_entity.id
_entity.type
_entity.pdbx_description
1 polymer ?
#
loop_
_entity_poly.entity_id
_entity_poly.type
_entity_poly.pdbx_seq_one_letter_code
_entity_poly.pdbx_strand_id
1 'polypeptide(L)'
;MSGGAGRDHDLDLAVRLLAGTPTHEGRDPLLLRQWAHAAEEFGARLSPDAMTARIVERDGGLTEGLLARFRSRPAQIELYVDTIDRAERLVDEQGWRAWFPEGSVRAAALAHERAHEHLHHARVRAEFKRALGHTALRLGRRRVYAHVAGADELAAHAYARVACGLGRSPLLLTEALAISVTQPADAVPPDRAVHPDRSEK
;
A
#
# COMPACT_ATOMS: atom_id res chain seq x y z
N MET A 1 -12.50 -19.57 12.76
CA MET A 1 -11.04 -19.79 12.84
C MET A 1 -10.41 -19.73 11.44
N SER A 2 -10.39 -18.55 10.80
CA SER A 2 -9.92 -18.41 9.39
C SER A 2 -8.80 -17.36 9.22
N GLY A 3 -8.11 -16.99 10.31
CA GLY A 3 -7.12 -15.91 10.30
C GLY A 3 -5.74 -16.27 9.73
N GLY A 4 -5.42 -17.56 9.59
CA GLY A 4 -4.11 -18.02 9.08
C GLY A 4 -3.94 -17.77 7.59
N ALA A 5 -4.86 -18.29 6.77
CA ALA A 5 -4.81 -18.13 5.31
C ALA A 5 -4.85 -16.66 4.86
N GLY A 6 -5.58 -15.79 5.57
CA GLY A 6 -5.59 -14.37 5.25
C GLY A 6 -4.24 -13.69 5.46
N ARG A 7 -3.55 -14.05 6.55
CA ARG A 7 -2.25 -13.50 6.92
C ARG A 7 -1.12 -14.00 6.01
N ASP A 8 -1.17 -15.26 5.60
CA ASP A 8 -0.17 -15.81 4.67
C ASP A 8 -0.25 -15.13 3.30
N HIS A 9 -1.45 -14.86 2.80
CA HIS A 9 -1.64 -14.10 1.57
C HIS A 9 -1.18 -12.63 1.70
N ASP A 10 -1.37 -11.98 2.85
CA ASP A 10 -0.85 -10.62 3.11
C ASP A 10 0.69 -10.61 3.08
N LEU A 11 1.33 -11.64 3.65
CA LEU A 11 2.78 -11.78 3.60
C LEU A 11 3.29 -12.04 2.18
N ASP A 12 2.58 -12.84 1.37
CA ASP A 12 2.97 -13.08 -0.02
C ASP A 12 2.84 -11.81 -0.87
N LEU A 13 1.81 -10.98 -0.64
CA LEU A 13 1.70 -9.63 -1.21
C LEU A 13 2.91 -8.77 -0.84
N ALA A 14 3.27 -8.76 0.44
CA ALA A 14 4.40 -7.99 0.94
C ALA A 14 5.74 -8.43 0.31
N VAL A 15 5.94 -9.74 0.14
CA VAL A 15 7.13 -10.28 -0.56
C VAL A 15 7.14 -9.87 -2.02
N ARG A 16 6.00 -9.91 -2.73
CA ARG A 16 5.92 -9.43 -4.12
C ARG A 16 6.28 -7.95 -4.24
N LEU A 17 5.80 -7.11 -3.33
CA LEU A 17 6.15 -5.69 -3.30
C LEU A 17 7.66 -5.51 -3.15
N LEU A 18 8.31 -6.20 -2.19
CA LEU A 18 9.75 -6.10 -2.03
C LEU A 18 10.50 -6.64 -3.24
N ALA A 19 10.08 -7.75 -3.84
CA ALA A 19 10.72 -8.31 -5.02
C ALA A 19 10.64 -7.38 -6.24
N GLY A 20 9.55 -6.61 -6.37
CA GLY A 20 9.36 -5.61 -7.41
C GLY A 20 10.00 -4.25 -7.11
N THR A 21 10.55 -4.05 -5.91
CA THR A 21 11.21 -2.79 -5.53
C THR A 21 12.60 -2.72 -6.17
N PRO A 22 12.96 -1.62 -6.86
CA PRO A 22 14.30 -1.43 -7.40
C PRO A 22 15.38 -1.65 -6.33
N THR A 23 16.53 -2.22 -6.70
CA THR A 23 17.64 -2.66 -5.82
C THR A 23 17.49 -4.03 -5.15
N HIS A 24 16.35 -4.70 -5.35
CA HIS A 24 16.11 -6.06 -4.89
C HIS A 24 16.22 -7.13 -5.99
N GLU A 25 16.72 -6.77 -7.17
CA GLU A 25 16.90 -7.68 -8.30
C GLU A 25 17.79 -8.86 -7.89
N GLY A 26 17.28 -10.09 -8.04
CA GLY A 26 18.01 -11.32 -7.72
C GLY A 26 18.24 -11.56 -6.22
N ARG A 27 17.59 -10.81 -5.31
CA ARG A 27 17.64 -11.10 -3.87
C ARG A 27 17.00 -12.44 -3.56
N ASP A 28 17.57 -13.13 -2.55
CA ASP A 28 17.03 -14.39 -2.03
C ASP A 28 15.57 -14.20 -1.56
N PRO A 29 14.60 -14.96 -2.10
CA PRO A 29 13.20 -14.89 -1.68
C PRO A 29 12.98 -15.10 -0.18
N LEU A 30 13.79 -15.93 0.47
CA LEU A 30 13.68 -16.16 1.92
C LEU A 30 14.08 -14.91 2.71
N LEU A 31 15.10 -14.18 2.24
CA LEU A 31 15.50 -12.91 2.84
C LEU A 31 14.41 -11.85 2.66
N LEU A 32 13.79 -11.77 1.48
CA LEU A 32 12.65 -10.86 1.26
C LEU A 32 11.48 -11.19 2.19
N ARG A 33 11.17 -12.48 2.38
CA ARG A 33 10.13 -12.92 3.33
C ARG A 33 10.45 -12.54 4.77
N GLN A 34 11.72 -12.66 5.18
CA GLN A 34 12.15 -12.23 6.52
C GLN A 34 12.00 -10.72 6.71
N TRP A 35 12.40 -9.91 5.72
CA TRP A 35 12.23 -8.46 5.79
C TRP A 35 10.77 -8.05 5.77
N ALA A 36 9.94 -8.67 4.93
CA ALA A 36 8.52 -8.42 4.88
C ALA A 36 7.87 -8.70 6.24
N HIS A 37 8.13 -9.87 6.83
CA HIS A 37 7.62 -10.23 8.13
C HIS A 37 8.07 -9.25 9.23
N ALA A 38 9.37 -8.92 9.28
CA ALA A 38 9.89 -7.97 10.26
C ALA A 38 9.29 -6.56 10.10
N ALA A 39 9.03 -6.13 8.86
CA ALA A 39 8.39 -4.86 8.57
C ALA A 39 6.93 -4.83 9.04
N GLU A 40 6.17 -5.89 8.72
CA GLU A 40 4.77 -6.01 9.17
C GLU A 40 4.66 -6.07 10.69
N GLU A 41 5.51 -6.85 11.35
CA GLU A 41 5.54 -6.93 12.81
C GLU A 41 5.90 -5.60 13.47
N PHE A 42 6.84 -4.85 12.87
CA PHE A 42 7.20 -3.54 13.37
C PHE A 42 6.03 -2.55 13.20
N GLY A 43 5.46 -2.48 12.00
CA GLY A 43 4.32 -1.62 11.68
C GLY A 43 3.10 -1.89 12.57
N ALA A 44 2.76 -3.16 12.80
CA ALA A 44 1.63 -3.57 13.63
C ALA A 44 1.77 -3.15 15.11
N ARG A 45 2.98 -2.85 15.58
CA ARG A 45 3.25 -2.36 16.94
C ARG A 45 3.50 -0.86 17.01
N LEU A 46 3.50 -0.15 15.88
CA LEU A 46 3.67 1.29 15.88
C LEU A 46 2.56 1.97 16.69
N SER A 47 2.96 2.98 17.45
CA SER A 47 2.07 3.81 18.25
C SER A 47 2.43 5.28 18.00
N PRO A 48 2.16 5.80 16.79
CA PRO A 48 2.51 7.17 16.45
C PRO A 48 1.68 8.15 17.26
N ASP A 49 2.24 9.32 17.57
CA ASP A 49 1.52 10.44 18.18
C ASP A 49 0.45 10.99 17.23
N ALA A 50 -0.51 11.74 17.78
CA ALA A 50 -1.58 12.36 16.98
C ALA A 50 -0.98 13.23 15.87
N MET A 51 -1.46 13.00 14.65
CA MET A 51 -1.02 13.73 13.47
C MET A 51 -1.52 15.17 13.52
N THR A 52 -0.60 16.12 13.31
CA THR A 52 -0.91 17.57 13.32
C THR A 52 -1.01 18.17 11.92
N ALA A 53 -0.65 17.39 10.89
CA ALA A 53 -0.71 17.82 9.50
C ALA A 53 -2.14 18.14 9.07
N ARG A 54 -2.29 19.22 8.30
CA ARG A 54 -3.58 19.61 7.72
C ARG A 54 -3.98 18.63 6.62
N ILE A 55 -5.21 18.13 6.65
CA ILE A 55 -5.76 17.30 5.55
C ILE A 55 -6.31 18.21 4.45
N VAL A 56 -5.96 17.92 3.21
CA VAL A 56 -6.38 18.65 2.01
C VAL A 56 -6.82 17.65 0.95
N GLU A 57 -8.06 17.79 0.49
CA GLU A 57 -8.60 16.92 -0.57
C GLU A 57 -8.17 17.39 -1.96
N ARG A 58 -7.88 16.43 -2.83
CA ARG A 58 -7.41 16.62 -4.21
C ARG A 58 -7.97 15.53 -5.12
N ASP A 59 -7.98 15.79 -6.41
CA ASP A 59 -8.20 14.78 -7.46
C ASP A 59 -6.86 14.46 -8.16
N GLY A 60 -6.88 13.50 -9.08
CA GLY A 60 -5.74 13.11 -9.90
C GLY A 60 -4.87 12.02 -9.28
N GLY A 61 -5.30 11.44 -8.16
CA GLY A 61 -4.56 10.35 -7.52
C GLY A 61 -4.54 9.09 -8.38
N LEU A 62 -5.54 8.88 -9.25
CA LEU A 62 -5.59 7.71 -10.13
C LEU A 62 -4.44 7.74 -11.15
N THR A 63 -4.12 8.92 -11.68
CA THR A 63 -2.99 9.13 -12.58
C THR A 63 -1.66 8.91 -11.87
N GLU A 64 -1.56 9.34 -10.62
CA GLU A 64 -0.34 9.25 -9.81
C GLU A 64 -0.19 7.89 -9.10
N GLY A 65 -1.24 7.07 -9.07
CA GLY A 65 -1.30 5.82 -8.30
C GLY A 65 -1.31 6.04 -6.77
N LEU A 66 -1.86 7.15 -6.28
CA LEU A 66 -1.79 7.56 -4.87
C LEU A 66 -3.16 7.72 -4.24
N LEU A 67 -3.35 7.16 -3.04
CA LEU A 67 -4.53 7.42 -2.20
C LEU A 67 -4.32 8.66 -1.31
N ALA A 68 -3.10 8.84 -0.83
CA ALA A 68 -2.69 9.97 -0.03
C ALA A 68 -1.21 10.29 -0.28
N ARG A 69 -0.78 11.47 0.18
CA ARG A 69 0.61 11.88 0.18
C ARG A 69 0.88 12.92 1.27
N PHE A 70 1.84 12.66 2.13
CA PHE A 70 2.38 13.64 3.06
C PHE A 70 3.30 14.67 2.37
N ARG A 71 3.14 15.93 2.73
CA ARG A 71 4.03 17.04 2.40
C ARG A 71 4.53 17.66 3.69
N SER A 72 5.84 17.91 3.77
CA SER A 72 6.48 18.38 5.00
C SER A 72 6.51 19.91 5.17
N ARG A 73 6.28 20.70 4.11
CA ARG A 73 6.38 22.18 4.15
C ARG A 73 5.35 22.87 3.23
N PRO A 74 4.22 23.37 3.76
CA PRO A 74 3.73 23.16 5.14
C PRO A 74 3.36 21.69 5.37
N ALA A 75 3.27 21.28 6.64
CA ALA A 75 2.83 19.93 7.01
C ALA A 75 1.37 19.71 6.58
N GLN A 76 1.15 18.94 5.52
CA GLN A 76 -0.18 18.62 5.00
C GLN A 76 -0.23 17.21 4.43
N ILE A 77 -1.41 16.60 4.48
CA ILE A 77 -1.72 15.37 3.75
C ILE A 77 -2.68 15.70 2.64
N GLU A 78 -2.21 15.47 1.43
CA GLU A 78 -3.05 15.47 0.24
C GLU A 78 -3.76 14.12 0.17
N LEU A 79 -5.09 14.16 0.21
CA LEU A 79 -5.93 12.98 0.14
C LEU A 79 -6.63 12.97 -1.23
N TYR A 80 -6.44 11.92 -2.02
CA TYR A 80 -6.95 11.86 -3.38
C TYR A 80 -8.32 11.20 -3.43
N VAL A 81 -9.37 12.03 -3.50
CA VAL A 81 -10.76 11.57 -3.34
C VAL A 81 -11.22 10.71 -4.51
N ASP A 82 -10.77 11.01 -5.73
CA ASP A 82 -11.01 10.18 -6.92
C ASP A 82 -10.52 8.73 -6.75
N THR A 83 -9.35 8.57 -6.13
CA THR A 83 -8.73 7.27 -5.89
C THR A 83 -9.40 6.53 -4.73
N ILE A 84 -9.77 7.25 -3.68
CA ILE A 84 -10.54 6.70 -2.57
C ILE A 84 -11.89 6.19 -3.06
N ASP A 85 -12.61 6.99 -3.84
CA ASP A 85 -13.91 6.60 -4.37
C ASP A 85 -13.79 5.38 -5.29
N ARG A 86 -12.74 5.33 -6.13
CA ARG A 86 -12.46 4.14 -6.95
C ARG A 86 -12.18 2.90 -6.11
N ALA A 87 -11.43 3.07 -5.02
CA ALA A 87 -11.06 2.01 -4.11
C ALA A 87 -12.25 1.49 -3.30
N GLU A 88 -13.15 2.36 -2.84
CA GLU A 88 -14.41 2.00 -2.20
C GLU A 88 -15.30 1.19 -3.17
N ARG A 89 -15.43 1.63 -4.43
CA ARG A 89 -16.13 0.84 -5.46
C ARG A 89 -15.47 -0.52 -5.71
N LEU A 90 -14.14 -0.57 -5.71
CA LEU A 90 -13.41 -1.82 -5.88
C LEU A 90 -13.68 -2.80 -4.73
N VAL A 91 -13.78 -2.30 -3.49
CA VAL A 91 -14.16 -3.11 -2.33
C VAL A 91 -15.56 -3.71 -2.51
N ASP A 92 -16.51 -2.95 -3.06
CA ASP A 92 -17.85 -3.46 -3.40
C ASP A 92 -17.81 -4.51 -4.52
N GLU A 93 -17.14 -4.19 -5.63
CA GLU A 93 -16.99 -5.08 -6.80
C GLU A 93 -16.40 -6.44 -6.42
N GLN A 94 -15.46 -6.46 -5.47
CA GLN A 94 -14.79 -7.67 -5.00
C GLN A 94 -15.49 -8.35 -3.80
N GLY A 95 -16.56 -7.75 -3.26
CA GLY A 95 -17.27 -8.27 -2.09
C GLY A 95 -16.43 -8.25 -0.80
N TRP A 96 -15.50 -7.31 -0.66
CA TRP A 96 -14.53 -7.26 0.44
C TRP A 96 -14.98 -6.46 1.67
N ARG A 97 -16.26 -6.10 1.77
CA ARG A 97 -16.80 -5.29 2.87
C ARG A 97 -16.58 -5.89 4.27
N ALA A 98 -16.47 -7.21 4.37
CA ALA A 98 -16.12 -7.88 5.62
C ALA A 98 -14.67 -7.60 6.08
N TRP A 99 -13.79 -7.18 5.19
CA TRP A 99 -12.39 -6.83 5.48
C TRP A 99 -12.13 -5.33 5.47
N PHE A 100 -12.85 -4.59 4.62
CA PHE A 100 -12.78 -3.14 4.47
C PHE A 100 -14.18 -2.54 4.62
N PRO A 101 -14.63 -2.23 5.84
CA PRO A 101 -15.89 -1.53 6.08
C PRO A 101 -15.97 -0.19 5.36
N GLU A 102 -17.19 0.33 5.18
CA GLU A 102 -17.39 1.65 4.55
C GLU A 102 -16.59 2.76 5.25
N GLY A 103 -15.93 3.61 4.46
CA GLY A 103 -15.10 4.72 4.95
C GLY A 103 -13.73 4.28 5.50
N SER A 104 -13.48 2.97 5.60
CA SER A 104 -12.22 2.45 6.12
C SER A 104 -11.05 2.68 5.16
N VAL A 105 -11.30 2.82 3.85
CA VAL A 105 -10.26 3.15 2.86
C VAL A 105 -9.62 4.50 3.18
N ARG A 106 -10.46 5.53 3.40
CA ARG A 106 -10.01 6.86 3.79
C ARG A 106 -9.26 6.84 5.12
N ALA A 107 -9.81 6.15 6.12
CA ALA A 107 -9.16 6.03 7.42
C ALA A 107 -7.79 5.36 7.32
N ALA A 108 -7.68 4.30 6.52
CA ALA A 108 -6.45 3.57 6.28
C ALA A 108 -5.40 4.39 5.54
N ALA A 109 -5.81 5.18 4.54
CA ALA A 109 -4.91 6.10 3.83
C ALA A 109 -4.30 7.14 4.79
N LEU A 110 -5.11 7.74 5.67
CA LEU A 110 -4.61 8.68 6.68
C LEU A 110 -3.70 7.99 7.72
N ALA A 111 -4.05 6.78 8.15
CA ALA A 111 -3.21 6.00 9.05
C ALA A 111 -1.87 5.63 8.41
N HIS A 112 -1.86 5.29 7.12
CA HIS A 112 -0.65 5.00 6.35
C HIS A 112 0.31 6.21 6.33
N GLU A 113 -0.19 7.41 5.99
CA GLU A 113 0.64 8.63 6.01
C GLU A 113 1.19 8.95 7.40
N ARG A 114 0.39 8.74 8.45
CA ARG A 114 0.83 8.93 9.84
C ARG A 114 1.95 7.96 10.22
N ALA A 115 1.90 6.73 9.74
CA ALA A 115 2.99 5.79 9.93
C ALA A 115 4.28 6.25 9.24
N HIS A 116 4.19 6.72 7.99
CA HIS A 116 5.34 7.28 7.27
C HIS A 116 5.97 8.46 7.99
N GLU A 117 5.17 9.42 8.44
CA GLU A 117 5.65 10.56 9.24
C GLU A 117 6.43 10.06 10.48
N HIS A 118 5.90 9.08 11.19
CA HIS A 118 6.53 8.53 12.38
C HIS A 118 7.81 7.73 12.07
N LEU A 119 7.84 6.97 10.98
CA LEU A 119 9.00 6.21 10.51
C LEU A 119 10.18 7.13 10.10
N HIS A 120 9.92 8.40 9.78
CA HIS A 120 10.97 9.38 9.52
C HIS A 120 11.66 9.92 10.78
N HIS A 121 11.10 9.74 11.97
CA HIS A 121 11.76 10.11 13.22
C HIS A 121 13.05 9.31 13.42
N ALA A 122 14.16 10.00 13.70
CA ALA A 122 15.50 9.39 13.69
C ALA A 122 15.62 8.15 14.61
N ARG A 123 15.00 8.21 15.80
CA ARG A 123 14.98 7.08 16.75
C ARG A 123 14.19 5.89 16.19
N VAL A 124 12.96 6.12 15.72
CA VAL A 124 12.08 5.10 15.13
C VAL A 124 12.75 4.46 13.92
N ARG A 125 13.32 5.28 13.03
CA ARG A 125 14.07 4.82 11.86
C ARG A 125 15.26 3.92 12.23
N ALA A 126 15.98 4.25 13.30
CA ALA A 126 17.11 3.44 13.77
C ALA A 126 16.64 2.10 14.38
N GLU A 127 15.55 2.11 15.14
CA GLU A 127 14.92 0.90 15.68
C GLU A 127 14.37 0.01 14.55
N PHE A 128 13.78 0.62 13.52
CA PHE A 128 13.26 -0.09 12.36
C PHE A 128 14.35 -0.81 11.56
N LYS A 129 15.47 -0.12 11.25
CA LYS A 129 16.62 -0.75 10.59
C LYS A 129 17.19 -1.92 11.39
N ARG A 130 17.18 -1.82 12.73
CA ARG A 130 17.62 -2.91 13.62
C ARG A 130 16.66 -4.10 13.54
N ALA A 131 15.36 -3.84 13.52
CA ALA A 131 14.34 -4.88 13.40
C ALA A 131 14.45 -5.65 12.07
N LEU A 132 14.73 -4.96 10.97
CA LEU A 132 14.96 -5.57 9.66
C LEU A 132 16.27 -6.39 9.60
N GLY A 133 17.24 -6.10 10.47
CA GLY A 133 18.47 -6.87 10.60
C GLY A 133 19.44 -6.76 9.42
N HIS A 134 19.13 -5.98 8.39
CA HIS A 134 20.02 -5.81 7.22
C HIS A 134 21.31 -5.09 7.64
N THR A 135 22.43 -5.81 7.62
CA THR A 135 23.73 -5.31 8.08
C THR A 135 24.52 -4.74 6.91
N ALA A 136 24.88 -3.46 6.98
CA ALA A 136 25.74 -2.79 6.00
C ALA A 136 27.23 -3.04 6.29
N LEU A 137 27.61 -2.98 7.57
CA LEU A 137 28.98 -3.15 8.03
C LEU A 137 29.01 -3.82 9.39
N ARG A 138 30.03 -4.65 9.59
CA ARG A 138 30.36 -5.23 10.90
C ARG A 138 31.78 -4.84 11.29
N LEU A 139 31.93 -4.20 12.45
CA LEU A 139 33.23 -3.87 13.04
C LEU A 139 33.33 -4.57 14.40
N GLY A 140 33.92 -5.77 14.40
CA GLY A 140 33.95 -6.66 15.56
C GLY A 140 32.54 -7.06 16.04
N ARG A 141 32.20 -6.66 17.27
CA ARG A 141 30.87 -6.88 17.86
C ARG A 141 29.83 -5.83 17.46
N ARG A 142 30.25 -4.71 16.86
CA ARG A 142 29.35 -3.61 16.46
C ARG A 142 28.79 -3.88 15.06
N ARG A 143 27.50 -3.61 14.87
CA ARG A 143 26.79 -3.71 13.60
C ARG A 143 26.24 -2.35 13.20
N VAL A 144 26.41 -2.00 11.93
CA VAL A 144 25.76 -0.86 11.29
C VAL A 144 24.66 -1.41 10.40
N TYR A 145 23.43 -0.96 10.62
CA TYR A 145 22.26 -1.44 9.88
C TYR A 145 21.93 -0.53 8.71
N ALA A 146 21.67 -1.14 7.55
CA ALA A 146 21.24 -0.45 6.34
C ALA A 146 19.71 -0.33 6.27
N HIS A 147 19.26 0.54 5.37
CA HIS A 147 17.87 0.61 4.95
C HIS A 147 17.57 -0.51 3.96
N VAL A 148 16.33 -1.01 3.97
CA VAL A 148 15.77 -1.92 2.97
C VAL A 148 14.69 -1.13 2.24
N ALA A 149 14.82 -0.98 0.93
CA ALA A 149 13.88 -0.21 0.12
C ALA A 149 12.48 -0.85 0.18
N GLY A 150 11.42 -0.04 0.30
CA GLY A 150 10.03 -0.51 0.32
C GLY A 150 9.59 -1.18 1.64
N ALA A 151 10.48 -1.41 2.61
CA ALA A 151 10.10 -1.99 3.89
C ALA A 151 9.25 -1.03 4.74
N ASP A 152 9.46 0.28 4.60
CA ASP A 152 8.65 1.33 5.21
C ASP A 152 7.20 1.30 4.71
N GLU A 153 6.98 1.07 3.41
CA GLU A 153 5.62 0.88 2.86
C GLU A 153 4.89 -0.30 3.52
N LEU A 154 5.58 -1.42 3.72
CA LEU A 154 5.02 -2.58 4.41
C LEU A 154 4.67 -2.27 5.87
N ALA A 155 5.56 -1.57 6.57
CA ALA A 155 5.30 -1.15 7.95
C ALA A 155 4.10 -0.17 8.03
N ALA A 156 3.97 0.75 7.08
CA ALA A 156 2.86 1.69 7.02
C ALA A 156 1.52 0.99 6.74
N HIS A 157 1.49 0.02 5.80
CA HIS A 157 0.31 -0.81 5.57
C HIS A 157 -0.07 -1.66 6.79
N ALA A 158 0.90 -2.27 7.46
CA ALA A 158 0.64 -3.07 8.65
C ALA A 158 0.10 -2.22 9.81
N TYR A 159 0.63 -1.01 10.01
CA TYR A 159 0.08 -0.05 10.96
C TYR A 159 -1.37 0.33 10.60
N ALA A 160 -1.62 0.74 9.36
CA ALA A 160 -2.95 1.14 8.91
C ALA A 160 -3.99 0.02 9.10
N ARG A 161 -3.60 -1.23 8.81
CA ARG A 161 -4.44 -2.41 9.08
C ARG A 161 -4.85 -2.50 10.55
N VAL A 162 -3.89 -2.42 11.46
CA VAL A 162 -4.14 -2.54 12.91
C VAL A 162 -4.93 -1.34 13.44
N ALA A 163 -4.52 -0.12 13.08
CA ALA A 163 -5.13 1.11 13.54
C ALA A 163 -6.60 1.25 13.10
N CYS A 164 -6.94 0.74 11.92
CA CYS A 164 -8.30 0.78 11.38
C CYS A 164 -9.10 -0.52 11.61
N GLY A 165 -8.53 -1.53 12.29
CA GLY A 165 -9.20 -2.80 12.59
C GLY A 165 -9.57 -3.61 11.34
N LEU A 166 -8.76 -3.53 10.28
CA LEU A 166 -9.08 -4.15 8.99
C LEU A 166 -8.83 -5.65 9.01
N GLY A 167 -9.66 -6.40 8.28
CA GLY A 167 -9.54 -7.85 8.15
C GLY A 167 -8.35 -8.29 7.28
N ARG A 168 -7.89 -7.43 6.37
CA ARG A 168 -6.76 -7.65 5.45
C ARG A 168 -5.90 -6.40 5.34
N SER A 169 -4.64 -6.57 4.93
CA SER A 169 -3.72 -5.45 4.69
C SER A 169 -4.24 -4.52 3.58
N PRO A 170 -4.16 -3.19 3.73
CA PRO A 170 -4.45 -2.25 2.63
C PRO A 170 -3.57 -2.46 1.40
N LEU A 171 -2.44 -3.18 1.52
CA LEU A 171 -1.60 -3.57 0.39
C LEU A 171 -2.39 -4.36 -0.67
N LEU A 172 -3.36 -5.18 -0.27
CA LEU A 172 -4.27 -5.89 -1.19
C LEU A 172 -5.03 -4.91 -2.08
N LEU A 173 -5.51 -3.80 -1.49
CA LEU A 173 -6.26 -2.78 -2.20
C LEU A 173 -5.35 -1.98 -3.15
N THR A 174 -4.13 -1.66 -2.72
CA THR A 174 -3.11 -1.01 -3.56
C THR A 174 -2.77 -1.87 -4.79
N GLU A 175 -2.53 -3.17 -4.62
CA GLU A 175 -2.23 -4.08 -5.73
C GLU A 175 -3.43 -4.18 -6.71
N ALA A 176 -4.65 -4.35 -6.18
CA ALA A 176 -5.85 -4.47 -6.99
C ALA A 176 -6.15 -3.17 -7.77
N LEU A 177 -5.94 -2.00 -7.16
CA LEU A 177 -6.06 -0.70 -7.83
C LEU A 177 -5.06 -0.58 -8.98
N ALA A 178 -3.78 -0.91 -8.74
CA ALA A 178 -2.74 -0.83 -9.77
C ALA A 178 -3.06 -1.71 -10.99
N ILE A 179 -3.59 -2.92 -10.76
CA ILE A 179 -4.08 -3.81 -11.82
C ILE A 179 -5.26 -3.16 -12.56
N SER A 180 -6.23 -2.60 -11.84
CA SER A 180 -7.44 -2.01 -12.43
C SER A 180 -7.17 -0.77 -13.30
N VAL A 181 -6.14 0.02 -12.98
CA VAL A 181 -5.76 1.22 -13.75
C VAL A 181 -4.96 0.84 -15.01
N THR A 182 -4.25 -0.29 -14.98
CA THR A 182 -3.45 -0.78 -16.10
C THR A 182 -4.28 -1.52 -17.16
N GLN A 183 -5.43 -2.09 -16.75
CA GLN A 183 -6.38 -2.69 -17.69
C GLN A 183 -7.12 -1.56 -18.43
N PRO A 184 -6.99 -1.43 -19.77
CA PRO A 184 -7.85 -0.51 -20.50
C PRO A 184 -9.31 -0.93 -20.27
N ALA A 185 -10.18 0.04 -19.96
CA ALA A 185 -11.61 -0.19 -19.94
C ALA A 185 -12.00 -0.84 -21.28
N ASP A 186 -12.74 -1.95 -21.23
CA ASP A 186 -13.03 -2.83 -22.35
C ASP A 186 -13.26 -2.08 -23.66
N ALA A 187 -12.58 -2.56 -24.71
CA ALA A 187 -12.79 -2.14 -26.09
C ALA A 187 -14.28 -2.11 -26.42
N VAL A 188 -14.80 -0.92 -26.73
CA VAL A 188 -16.10 -0.75 -27.36
C VAL A 188 -16.06 -1.59 -28.66
N PRO A 189 -16.90 -2.62 -28.82
CA PRO A 189 -16.98 -3.32 -30.10
C PRO A 189 -17.42 -2.30 -31.15
N PRO A 190 -16.80 -2.25 -32.34
CA PRO A 190 -17.27 -1.36 -33.38
C PRO A 190 -18.73 -1.65 -33.67
N ASP A 191 -19.55 -0.60 -33.58
CA ASP A 191 -20.95 -0.57 -33.93
C ASP A 191 -21.15 -1.30 -35.27
N ARG A 192 -22.00 -2.34 -35.27
CA ARG A 192 -22.40 -3.00 -36.51
C ARG A 192 -23.26 -1.99 -37.27
N ALA A 193 -22.62 -1.18 -38.10
CA ALA A 193 -23.28 -0.33 -39.06
C ALA A 193 -24.28 -1.17 -39.85
N VAL A 194 -25.56 -0.88 -39.61
CA VAL A 194 -26.71 -1.32 -40.37
C VAL A 194 -26.44 -1.02 -41.85
N HIS A 195 -26.40 -2.07 -42.66
CA HIS A 195 -26.36 -1.96 -44.10
C HIS A 195 -27.76 -1.53 -44.58
N PRO A 196 -27.95 -0.37 -45.23
CA PRO A 196 -29.23 -0.08 -45.85
C PRO A 196 -29.40 -1.00 -47.07
N ASP A 197 -30.53 -1.69 -47.07
CA ASP A 197 -31.11 -2.46 -48.17
C ASP A 197 -31.15 -1.59 -49.44
N ARG A 198 -30.45 -2.06 -50.49
CA ARG A 198 -30.65 -1.59 -51.85
C ARG A 198 -31.46 -2.64 -52.58
N SER A 199 -32.76 -2.41 -52.64
CA SER A 199 -33.66 -3.05 -53.59
C SER A 199 -34.50 -1.97 -54.26
N GLU A 200 -33.93 -1.36 -55.31
CA GLU A 200 -34.70 -0.79 -56.41
C GLU A 200 -34.53 -1.72 -57.62
N LYS A 201 -35.70 -2.14 -58.16
CA LYS A 201 -36.00 -2.94 -59.36
C LYS A 201 -36.23 -4.44 -59.19
#